data_AF-A0A8S3CLT3-F1
#
_entry.id   AF-A0A8S3CLT3-F1
#
_cell.length_a   1.000
_cell.length_b   1.000
_cell.length_c   1.000
_cell.angle_alpha   90.00
_cell.angle_beta   90.00
_cell.angle_gamma   90.00
#
_symmetry.space_group_name_H-M   'P 1'
#
loop_
_entity.id
_entity.type
_entity.pdbx_description
1 polymer ?
#
loop_
_entity_poly.entity_id
_entity_poly.type
_entity_poly.pdbx_seq_one_letter_code
_entity_poly.pdbx_strand_id
1 'polypeptide(L)' 'MLIDEYGHVTPNYEQITYMHSRGCDTKFNIYLLYPNRPKNLTHKYSIRIDLFEKTTLNYWASWHFPIKFP' A
#
# COMPACT_ATOMS: atom_id res chain seq x y z
N MET A 1 -1.60 1.01 2.56
CA MET A 1 -1.67 1.92 3.71
C MET A 1 -0.28 2.04 4.33
N LEU A 2 0.10 3.23 4.81
CA LEU A 2 1.36 3.43 5.56
C LEU A 2 1.07 3.33 7.06
N ILE A 3 1.87 2.53 7.77
CA ILE A 3 1.79 2.27 9.20
C ILE A 3 3.08 2.77 9.84
N ASP A 4 2.99 3.48 10.95
CA ASP A 4 4.15 3.88 11.76
C ASP A 4 4.49 2.86 12.85
N GLU A 5 5.54 3.15 13.60
CA GLU A 5 6.04 2.28 14.68
C GLU A 5 5.06 2.08 15.84
N TYR A 6 4.08 2.97 15.99
CA TYR A 6 3.02 2.88 16.98
C TYR A 6 1.78 2.15 16.44
N GLY A 7 1.79 1.74 15.16
CA GLY A 7 0.66 1.11 14.50
C GLY A 7 -0.38 2.09 13.96
N HIS A 8 -0.10 3.40 13.97
CA HIS A 8 -1.00 4.41 13.42
C HIS A 8 -1.01 4.32 11.89
N VAL A 9 -2.22 4.18 11.34
CA VAL A 9 -2.43 4.15 9.89
C VAL A 9 -2.57 5.58 9.40
N THR A 10 -1.70 5.99 8.49
CA THR A 10 -1.82 7.31 7.83
C THR A 10 -3.17 7.38 7.10
N PRO A 11 -3.94 8.47 7.24
CA PRO A 11 -5.29 8.58 6.65
C PRO A 11 -5.31 8.52 5.12
N ASN A 12 -4.16 8.73 4.48
CA ASN A 12 -4.00 8.66 3.04
C ASN A 12 -3.68 7.23 2.62
N TYR A 13 -4.68 6.54 2.09
CA TYR A 13 -4.54 5.26 1.43
C TYR A 13 -4.99 5.38 -0.02
N GLU A 14 -4.33 4.62 -0.90
CA GLU A 14 -4.72 4.50 -2.30
C GLU A 14 -5.52 3.21 -2.48
N GLN A 15 -6.61 3.29 -3.24
CA GLN A 15 -7.38 2.13 -3.68
C GLN A 15 -7.24 2.01 -5.20
N ILE A 16 -6.75 0.87 -5.66
CA ILE A 16 -6.52 0.59 -7.08
C ILE A 16 -7.36 -0.60 -7.47
N THR A 17 -8.16 -0.44 -8.53
CA THR A 17 -8.95 -1.55 -9.09
C THR A 17 -8.22 -2.13 -10.29
N TYR A 18 -7.77 -3.38 -10.17
CA TYR A 18 -7.13 -4.11 -11.27
C TYR A 18 -8.17 -4.91 -12.08
N MET A 19 -8.14 -4.82 -13.41
CA MET A 19 -8.97 -5.62 -14.31
C MET A 19 -8.09 -6.26 -15.39
N HIS A 20 -7.93 -7.58 -15.31
CA HIS A 20 -7.04 -8.37 -16.16
C HIS A 20 -7.39 -8.33 -17.65
N SER A 21 -8.66 -8.11 -18.01
CA SER A 21 -9.18 -8.28 -19.38
C SER A 21 -8.61 -7.33 -20.45
N ARG A 22 -7.82 -6.32 -20.08
CA ARG A 22 -7.23 -5.36 -21.02
C ARG A 22 -5.69 -5.41 -21.11
N GLY A 23 -5.01 -6.29 -20.38
CA GLY A 23 -3.54 -6.29 -20.36
C GLY A 23 -2.93 -7.39 -19.51
N CYS A 24 -3.16 -8.65 -19.91
CA CYS A 24 -2.52 -9.83 -19.28
C CYS A 24 -0.99 -9.69 -19.20
N ASP A 25 -0.38 -8.99 -20.16
CA ASP A 25 1.06 -8.84 -20.29
C ASP A 25 1.59 -7.48 -19.80
N THR A 26 0.68 -6.60 -19.33
CA THR A 26 1.04 -5.24 -18.92
C THR A 26 1.52 -5.25 -17.48
N LYS A 27 2.80 -4.91 -17.27
CA LYS A 27 3.35 -4.70 -15.93
C LYS A 27 2.80 -3.40 -15.33
N PHE A 28 2.15 -3.49 -14.19
CA PHE A 28 1.70 -2.31 -13.42
C PHE A 28 2.77 -1.89 -12.41
N ASN A 29 3.33 -0.70 -12.60
CA ASN A 29 4.20 -0.07 -11.61
C ASN A 29 3.35 0.92 -10.80
N ILE A 30 3.13 0.61 -9.52
CA ILE A 30 2.33 1.44 -8.61
C ILE A 30 3.31 2.23 -7.72
N TYR A 31 3.17 3.55 -7.72
CA TYR A 31 3.93 4.43 -6.84
C TYR A 31 3.07 4.83 -5.65
N LEU A 32 3.42 4.35 -4.48
CA LEU A 32 2.71 4.69 -3.24
C LEU A 32 3.18 6.04 -2.73
N LEU A 33 2.34 7.07 -2.85
CA LEU A 33 2.68 8.44 -2.45
C LEU A 33 1.96 8.84 -1.16
N TYR A 34 2.75 9.08 -0.10
CA TYR A 34 2.21 9.49 1.21
C TYR A 34 2.49 10.97 1.49
N PRO A 35 1.51 11.71 2.05
CA PRO A 35 1.69 13.12 2.43
C PRO A 35 2.63 13.28 3.64
N ASN A 36 3.06 14.52 3.87
CA ASN A 36 4.00 14.97 4.92
C ASN A 36 5.45 14.54 4.63
N ARG A 37 6.09 15.21 3.67
CA ARG A 37 7.53 15.13 3.41
C ARG A 37 8.25 16.30 4.10
N PRO A 38 9.42 16.07 4.73
CA PRO A 38 10.09 14.78 4.90
C PRO A 38 9.46 13.93 6.02
N LYS A 39 9.47 12.61 5.86
CA LYS A 39 9.14 11.67 6.94
C LYS A 39 10.30 11.62 7.94
N ASN A 40 9.99 11.34 9.20
CA ASN A 40 11.03 11.22 10.21
C ASN A 40 11.86 9.97 9.96
N LEU A 41 13.14 10.12 9.58
CA LEU A 41 14.01 9.01 9.21
C LEU A 41 14.37 8.10 10.39
N THR A 42 14.21 8.57 11.64
CA THR A 42 14.46 7.74 12.83
C THR A 42 13.30 6.81 13.16
N HIS A 43 12.09 7.07 12.65
CA HIS A 43 10.94 6.21 12.90
C HIS A 43 10.93 4.98 11.98
N LYS A 44 10.38 3.89 12.50
CA LYS A 44 10.10 2.70 11.70
C LYS A 44 8.74 2.84 11.04
N TYR A 45 8.69 2.65 9.73
CA TYR A 45 7.43 2.57 9.00
C TYR A 45 7.31 1.26 8.25
N SER A 46 6.08 0.86 7.99
CA SER A 46 5.76 -0.27 7.13
C SER A 46 4.60 0.05 6.18
N ILE A 47 4.58 -0.64 5.06
CA ILE A 47 3.52 -0.57 4.07
C ILE A 47 2.71 -1.84 4.20
N ARG A 48 1.40 -1.68 4.38
CA ARG A 48 0.43 -2.77 4.28
C ARG A 48 -0.36 -2.65 3.00
N ILE A 49 -0.42 -3.71 2.21
CA ILE A 49 -1.24 -3.81 1.00
C ILE A 49 -2.25 -4.92 1.23
N ASP A 50 -3.53 -4.60 1.16
CA ASP A 50 -4.62 -5.57 1.31
C ASP A 50 -5.31 -5.76 -0.04
N LEU A 51 -5.53 -7.02 -0.41
CA LEU A 51 -6.23 -7.42 -1.63
C LEU A 51 -7.61 -7.97 -1.28
N PHE A 52 -8.60 -7.48 -2.01
CA PHE A 52 -9.99 -7.89 -1.87
C PHE A 52 -10.56 -8.26 -3.24
N GLU A 53 -11.51 -9.19 -3.26
CA GLU A 53 -12.35 -9.40 -4.45
C GLU A 53 -13.22 -8.16 -4.66
N LYS A 54 -13.27 -7.68 -5.91
CA LYS A 54 -13.82 -6.37 -6.25
C LYS A 54 -15.30 -6.21 -5.90
N THR A 55 -16.11 -7.26 -6.08
CA THR A 55 -17.57 -7.19 -6.05
C THR A 55 -18.14 -7.40 -4.65
N THR A 56 -17.65 -8.42 -3.97
CA THR A 56 -18.03 -8.87 -2.63
C THR A 56 -17.24 -8.19 -1.53
N LEU A 57 -16.11 -7.55 -1.88
CA LEU A 57 -15.14 -7.00 -0.92
C LEU A 57 -14.60 -8.06 0.05
N ASN A 58 -14.62 -9.33 -0.37
CA ASN A 58 -14.04 -10.40 0.42
C ASN A 58 -12.52 -10.27 0.45
N TYR A 59 -11.97 -10.26 1.66
CA TYR A 59 -10.53 -10.25 1.88
C TYR A 59 -9.89 -11.50 1.28
N TRP A 60 -8.80 -11.32 0.53
CA TRP A 60 -8.04 -12.41 -0.08
C TRP A 60 -6.66 -12.57 0.54
N ALA A 61 -5.88 -11.49 0.57
CA ALA A 61 -4.51 -11.53 1.02
C ALA A 61 -4.05 -10.17 1.53
N SER A 62 -2.97 -10.18 2.31
CA SER A 62 -2.27 -8.97 2.69
C SER A 62 -0.77 -9.18 2.62
N TRP A 63 -0.06 -8.10 2.28
CA TRP A 63 1.39 -8.04 2.32
C TRP A 63 1.82 -6.92 3.26
N HIS A 64 2.92 -7.16 3.97
CA HIS A 64 3.49 -6.22 4.91
C HIS A 64 4.99 -6.03 4.63
N PHE A 65 5.36 -4.82 4.22
CA PHE A 65 6.73 -4.49 3.82
C PHE A 65 7.32 -3.42 4.75
N PRO A 66 8.41 -3.72 5.48
CA PRO A 66 9.10 -2.70 6.27
C PRO A 66 9.82 -1.71 5.34
N ILE A 67 9.74 -0.42 5.63
CA ILE A 67 10.51 0.63 4.95
C ILE A 67 11.84 0.78 5.68
N LYS A 68 12.93 0.71 4.94
CA LYS A 68 14.27 1.05 5.41
C LYS A 68 14.64 2.41 4.82
N PHE A 69 14.85 3.40 5.68
CA PHE A 69 15.44 4.66 5.26
C PHE A 69 16.97 4.51 5.13
N PRO A 70 17.59 5.27 4.22
CA PRO A 70 19.05 5.37 4.12
C PRO A 70 19.67 6.05 5.34
#